data_AF-A0AAW4PQI4-F1
#
_entry.id   AF-A0AAW4PQI4-F1
#
_cell.length_a   1.000
_cell.length_b   1.000
_cell.length_c   1.000
_cell.angle_alpha   90.00
_cell.angle_beta   90.00
_cell.angle_gamma   90.00
#
_symmetry.space_group_name_H-M   'P 1'
#
loop_
_entity.id
_entity.type
_entity.pdbx_description
1 polymer ?
#
loop_
_entity_poly.entity_id
_entity_poly.type
_entity_poly.pdbx_seq_one_letter_code
_entity_poly.pdbx_strand_id
1 'polypeptide(L)' 'MPKTRVSQGSNGQYKVTVPKGVAEAMQLDGKRLDWKVKSGSTLEVTIVDE' A
#
# COMPACT_ATOMS: atom_id res chain seq x y z
N MET A 1 9.82 -9.79 -8.11
CA MET A 1 8.79 -9.13 -7.27
C MET A 1 7.87 -8.32 -8.18
N PRO A 2 6.54 -8.40 -7.99
CA PRO A 2 5.60 -7.59 -8.76
C PRO A 2 5.88 -6.10 -8.57
N LYS A 3 5.94 -5.36 -9.68
CA LYS A 3 6.03 -3.89 -9.70
C LYS A 3 4.64 -3.34 -9.95
N THR A 4 4.23 -2.33 -9.20
CA THR A 4 2.93 -1.67 -9.34
C THR A 4 3.14 -0.19 -9.61
N ARG A 5 2.10 0.50 -10.06
CA ARG A 5 2.12 1.92 -10.41
C ARG A 5 1.12 2.66 -9.54
N VAL A 6 1.53 3.82 -9.03
CA VAL A 6 0.61 4.77 -8.40
C VAL A 6 -0.19 5.46 -9.50
N SER A 7 -1.51 5.49 -9.34
CA SER A 7 -2.45 6.17 -10.25
C SER A 7 -3.35 7.10 -9.46
N GLN A 8 -3.79 8.19 -10.06
CA GLN A 8 -4.76 9.10 -9.45
C GLN A 8 -6.18 8.72 -9.89
N GLY A 9 -7.10 8.62 -8.94
CA GLY A 9 -8.53 8.45 -9.18
C GLY A 9 -9.20 9.75 -9.60
N SER A 10 -10.44 9.66 -10.11
CA SER A 10 -11.23 10.82 -10.53
C SER A 10 -11.55 11.79 -9.39
N ASN A 11 -11.53 11.31 -8.14
CA ASN A 11 -11.70 12.11 -6.93
C ASN A 11 -10.38 12.72 -6.41
N GLY A 12 -9.31 12.66 -7.20
CA GLY A 12 -8.00 13.20 -6.83
C GLY A 12 -7.16 12.31 -5.90
N GLN A 13 -7.69 11.18 -5.43
CA GLN A 13 -6.95 10.29 -4.52
C GLN A 13 -5.92 9.44 -5.28
N TYR A 14 -4.72 9.34 -4.74
CA TYR A 14 -3.70 8.42 -5.26
C TYR A 14 -3.93 7.02 -4.72
N LYS A 15 -3.81 6.03 -5.59
CA LYS A 15 -3.96 4.61 -5.25
C LYS A 15 -2.88 3.78 -5.90
N VAL A 16 -2.48 2.72 -5.21
CA VAL A 16 -1.65 1.65 -5.73
C VAL A 16 -2.36 0.33 -5.51
N THR A 17 -2.27 -0.56 -6.49
CA THR A 17 -2.76 -1.94 -6.33
C THR A 17 -1.73 -2.72 -5.53
N VAL A 18 -2.16 -3.41 -4.47
CA VAL A 18 -1.30 -4.38 -3.78
C VAL A 18 -1.33 -5.71 -4.56
N PRO A 19 -0.17 -6.32 -4.88
CA PRO A 19 -0.14 -7.61 -5.54
C PRO A 19 -0.86 -8.69 -4.72
N LYS A 20 -1.70 -9.50 -5.37
CA LYS A 20 -2.55 -10.51 -4.72
C LYS A 20 -1.81 -11.39 -3.70
N GLY A 21 -0.66 -11.95 -4.08
CA GLY A 21 0.11 -12.82 -3.17
C GLY A 21 0.65 -12.11 -1.92
N VAL A 22 0.94 -10.80 -2.01
CA VAL A 22 1.32 -10.00 -0.82
C VAL A 22 0.12 -9.78 0.08
N ALA A 23 -1.03 -9.42 -0.52
CA ALA A 23 -2.26 -9.21 0.22
C ALA A 23 -2.73 -10.47 0.95
N GLU A 24 -2.67 -11.64 0.31
CA GLU A 24 -3.02 -12.93 0.90
C GLU A 24 -2.03 -13.35 1.99
N ALA A 25 -0.72 -13.24 1.73
CA ALA A 25 0.32 -13.62 2.70
C ALA A 25 0.27 -12.79 3.99
N MET A 26 -0.16 -11.53 3.90
CA MET A 26 -0.24 -10.62 5.04
C MET A 26 -1.68 -10.38 5.54
N GLN A 27 -2.68 -11.07 4.96
CA GLN A 27 -4.10 -10.91 5.30
C GLN A 27 -4.55 -9.44 5.33
N LEU A 28 -4.20 -8.68 4.27
CA LEU A 28 -4.38 -7.22 4.25
C LEU A 28 -5.82 -6.75 4.06
N ASP A 29 -6.71 -7.64 3.63
CA ASP A 29 -8.11 -7.27 3.42
C ASP A 29 -8.76 -6.82 4.75
N GLY A 30 -9.41 -5.66 4.71
CA GLY A 30 -9.97 -5.02 5.91
C GLY A 30 -8.95 -4.44 6.91
N LYS A 31 -7.64 -4.65 6.73
CA LYS A 31 -6.61 -4.09 7.63
C LYS A 31 -6.35 -2.62 7.35
N ARG A 32 -6.00 -1.87 8.40
CA ARG A 32 -5.51 -0.50 8.29
C ARG A 32 -4.00 -0.48 8.12
N LEU A 33 -3.54 0.48 7.33
CA LEU A 33 -2.13 0.65 7.00
C LEU A 33 -1.71 2.08 7.36
N ASP A 34 -0.64 2.21 8.13
CA ASP A 34 0.08 3.46 8.31
C ASP A 34 1.20 3.58 7.28
N TRP A 35 1.35 4.77 6.69
CA TRP A 35 2.31 5.03 5.61
C TRP A 35 3.23 6.16 6.01
N LYS A 36 4.54 5.95 5.90
CA LYS A 36 5.55 6.99 6.15
C LYS A 36 6.64 7.00 5.09
N VAL A 37 7.20 8.18 4.86
CA VAL A 37 8.41 8.34 4.02
C VAL A 37 9.62 7.98 4.87
N LYS A 38 10.27 6.87 4.54
CA LYS A 38 11.51 6.44 5.21
C LYS A 38 12.73 7.17 4.64
N SER A 39 12.75 7.39 3.32
CA SER A 39 13.77 8.13 2.60
C SER A 39 13.21 8.66 1.27
N GLY A 40 13.99 9.47 0.53
CA GLY A 40 13.56 10.06 -0.74
C GLY A 40 13.10 9.08 -1.83
N SER A 41 13.40 7.78 -1.68
CA SER A 41 12.98 6.74 -2.62
C SER A 41 12.33 5.52 -1.93
N THR A 42 12.06 5.59 -0.63
CA THR A 42 11.52 4.45 0.15
C THR A 42 10.32 4.87 0.98
N LEU A 43 9.21 4.17 0.77
CA LEU A 43 8.03 4.22 1.63
C LEU A 43 8.07 3.02 2.59
N GLU A 44 7.73 3.25 3.85
CA GLU A 44 7.49 2.19 4.83
C GLU A 44 6.00 2.13 5.13
N VAL A 45 5.43 0.93 5.04
CA VAL A 45 4.01 0.65 5.25
C VAL A 45 3.89 -0.35 6.39
N THR A 46 3.12 0.00 7.41
CA THR A 46 2.95 -0.82 8.63
C THR A 46 1.48 -1.18 8.79
N ILE A 47 1.18 -2.44 9.10
CA ILE A 47 -0.18 -2.84 9.51
C ILE A 47 -0.41 -2.33 10.93
N VAL A 48 -1.53 -1.66 11.15
CA VAL A 48 -1.93 -1.16 12.47
C VAL A 48 -3.22 -1.86 12.92
N ASP A 49 -3.24 -2.29 14.17
CA ASP A 49 -4.47 -2.71 14.84
C ASP A 49 -5.23 -1.46 15.29
N GLU A 50 -6.55 -1.44 15.11
CA GLU A 50 -7.41 -0.40 15.70
C GLU A 50 -7.55 -0.57 17.21
#